data_AF-X6NMI0-F1
#
_entry.id   AF-X6NMI0-F1
#
_cell.length_a   1.000
_cell.length_b   1.000
_cell.length_c   1.000
_cell.angle_alpha   90.00
_cell.angle_beta   90.00
_cell.angle_gamma   90.00
#
_symmetry.space_group_name_H-M   'P 1'
#
loop_
_entity.id
_entity.type
_entity.pdbx_description
1 polymer ?
#
loop_
_entity_poly.entity_id
_entity_poly.type
_entity_poly.pdbx_seq_one_letter_code
_entity_poly.pdbx_strand_id
1 'polypeptide(L)'
;MAHTQGDTHGRLILHRAKQYVRVTRRKKPKYYVRHADMHPLANAPFVDNSYKFAGGGIVSTASDIAGLAHHCILGDFFKPHIKRLMLEETTYTQDIPDPQNPGFYLFIFLKKKRIYISEEKKTGYGKIGWRVVYDHKKRLKLAGHSGGACGGTSHVVVIPDEELVVCILINMRANPQICYEIAQLFSEKEILRWVPFRNKQN
;
A
#
# COMPACT_ATOMS: atom_id res chain seq x y z
N MET A 1 19.19 -29.91 -11.05
CA MET A 1 18.26 -28.84 -11.45
C MET A 1 16.87 -29.46 -11.55
N ALA A 2 15.91 -29.01 -10.74
CA ALA A 2 14.54 -29.51 -10.84
C ALA A 2 13.89 -28.91 -12.09
N HIS A 3 13.30 -29.76 -12.93
CA HIS A 3 12.54 -29.36 -14.11
C HIS A 3 11.45 -28.35 -13.71
N THR A 4 11.51 -27.14 -14.23
CA THR A 4 10.37 -26.22 -14.23
C THR A 4 9.38 -26.70 -15.30
N GLN A 5 8.16 -27.00 -14.89
CA GLN A 5 7.05 -27.28 -15.82
C GLN A 5 6.19 -26.03 -16.00
N GLY A 6 5.63 -25.87 -17.20
CA GLY A 6 4.73 -24.77 -17.53
C GLY A 6 3.50 -24.74 -16.63
N ASP A 7 3.08 -23.54 -16.26
CA ASP A 7 1.98 -23.33 -15.34
C ASP A 7 0.62 -23.70 -15.96
N THR A 8 0.07 -24.85 -15.55
CA THR A 8 -1.29 -25.24 -15.94
C THR A 8 -2.32 -24.81 -14.89
N HIS A 9 -3.40 -24.18 -15.33
CA HIS A 9 -4.50 -23.71 -14.48
C HIS A 9 -5.45 -24.83 -14.01
N GLY A 10 -5.33 -26.02 -14.60
CA GLY A 10 -6.24 -27.14 -14.39
C GLY A 10 -5.99 -28.00 -13.13
N ARG A 11 -4.87 -27.80 -12.41
CA ARG A 11 -4.51 -28.64 -11.25
C ARG A 11 -4.29 -27.80 -9.99
N LEU A 12 -4.85 -28.25 -8.88
CA LEU A 12 -4.56 -27.69 -7.56
C LEU A 12 -3.19 -28.20 -7.09
N ILE A 13 -2.30 -27.30 -6.72
CA ILE A 13 -0.94 -27.63 -6.29
C ILE A 13 -0.74 -27.10 -4.88
N LEU A 14 -0.64 -28.01 -3.91
CA LEU A 14 -0.42 -27.67 -2.52
C LEU A 14 0.91 -26.92 -2.36
N HIS A 15 0.96 -25.94 -1.43
CA HIS A 15 2.14 -25.13 -1.11
C HIS A 15 2.67 -24.22 -2.25
N ARG A 16 1.81 -23.90 -3.21
CA ARG A 16 2.11 -23.04 -4.34
C ARG A 16 1.67 -21.58 -4.12
N ALA A 17 2.43 -20.62 -4.66
CA ALA A 17 2.07 -19.21 -4.78
C ALA A 17 0.93 -18.92 -5.81
N LYS A 18 -0.16 -19.69 -5.77
CA LYS A 18 -1.39 -19.43 -6.53
C LYS A 18 -2.47 -18.92 -5.58
N GLN A 19 -3.35 -18.05 -6.08
CA GLN A 19 -4.51 -17.61 -5.31
C GLN A 19 -5.56 -18.72 -5.28
N TYR A 20 -6.08 -18.98 -4.09
CA TYR A 20 -7.22 -19.86 -3.85
C TYR A 20 -8.41 -19.04 -3.39
N VAL A 21 -9.60 -19.39 -3.86
CA VAL A 21 -10.84 -18.80 -3.39
C VAL A 21 -11.56 -19.78 -2.49
N ARG A 22 -12.01 -19.28 -1.33
CA ARG A 22 -12.91 -20.02 -0.46
C ARG A 22 -14.30 -20.00 -1.08
N VAL A 23 -14.84 -21.16 -1.42
CA VAL A 23 -16.17 -21.25 -2.01
C VAL A 23 -17.21 -20.89 -0.94
N THR A 24 -17.87 -19.74 -1.12
CA THR A 24 -19.01 -19.33 -0.30
C THR A 24 -20.30 -19.72 -1.02
N ARG A 25 -21.36 -20.08 -0.28
CA ARG A 25 -22.62 -20.63 -0.83
C ARG A 25 -23.29 -19.80 -1.95
N ARG A 26 -22.90 -18.53 -2.16
CA ARG A 26 -23.49 -17.59 -3.13
C ARG A 26 -22.90 -17.61 -4.55
N LYS A 27 -21.74 -18.24 -4.80
CA LYS A 27 -21.19 -18.43 -6.15
C LYS A 27 -20.55 -19.80 -6.26
N LYS A 28 -21.28 -20.77 -6.82
CA LYS A 28 -20.76 -22.11 -7.14
C LYS A 28 -20.11 -22.08 -8.54
N PRO A 29 -18.78 -22.08 -8.69
CA PRO A 29 -18.19 -22.62 -9.91
C PRO A 29 -18.41 -24.14 -9.91
N LYS A 30 -18.73 -24.73 -11.05
CA LYS A 30 -18.77 -26.19 -11.23
C LYS A 30 -17.34 -26.70 -11.09
N TYR A 31 -16.96 -27.39 -10.00
CA TYR A 31 -16.02 -28.55 -9.93
C TYR A 31 -15.90 -29.11 -8.50
N TYR A 32 -15.39 -30.35 -8.44
CA TYR A 32 -15.49 -31.41 -7.42
C TYR A 32 -15.00 -31.12 -5.98
N VAL A 33 -15.63 -31.81 -5.01
CA VAL A 33 -15.53 -31.65 -3.54
C VAL A 33 -14.87 -32.88 -2.91
N ARG A 34 -14.06 -32.69 -1.86
CA ARG A 34 -14.05 -33.54 -0.64
C ARG A 34 -13.17 -32.92 0.43
N HIS A 35 -13.80 -32.36 1.46
CA HIS A 35 -13.60 -32.72 2.87
C HIS A 35 -14.86 -32.20 3.59
N ALA A 36 -15.54 -33.12 4.28
CA ALA A 36 -16.52 -32.72 5.29
C ALA A 36 -15.74 -31.91 6.33
N ASP A 37 -16.30 -30.77 6.70
CA ASP A 37 -15.74 -29.78 7.61
C ASP A 37 -14.75 -28.81 6.94
N MET A 38 -15.13 -27.53 6.93
CA MET A 38 -14.38 -26.38 6.41
C MET A 38 -14.46 -26.17 4.88
N HIS A 39 -15.28 -25.18 4.51
CA HIS A 39 -15.41 -24.52 3.21
C HIS A 39 -14.37 -24.90 2.12
N PRO A 40 -14.78 -25.54 1.01
CA PRO A 40 -13.86 -26.02 -0.01
C PRO A 40 -13.08 -24.87 -0.67
N LEU A 41 -11.78 -25.10 -0.88
CA LEU A 41 -10.91 -24.21 -1.65
C LEU A 41 -11.00 -24.57 -3.14
N ALA A 42 -11.08 -23.57 -4.00
CA ALA A 42 -11.01 -23.71 -5.45
C ALA A 42 -9.89 -22.82 -6.01
N ASN A 43 -9.35 -23.16 -7.18
CA ASN A 43 -8.45 -22.27 -7.91
C ASN A 43 -9.14 -20.92 -8.15
N ALA A 44 -8.47 -19.82 -7.83
CA ALA A 44 -8.97 -18.51 -8.22
C ALA A 44 -9.05 -18.42 -9.75
N PRO A 45 -10.03 -17.67 -10.30
CA PRO A 45 -10.05 -17.37 -11.74
C PRO A 45 -8.74 -16.69 -12.15
N PHE A 46 -8.35 -16.84 -13.42
CA PHE A 46 -7.22 -16.09 -13.95
C PHE A 46 -7.46 -14.59 -13.74
N VAL A 47 -6.48 -13.92 -13.13
CA VAL A 47 -6.48 -12.47 -12.96
C VAL A 47 -5.25 -11.96 -13.70
N ASP A 48 -5.49 -11.26 -14.81
CA ASP A 48 -4.45 -10.45 -15.41
C ASP A 48 -4.06 -9.35 -14.42
N ASN A 49 -2.82 -9.33 -13.96
CA ASN A 49 -2.30 -8.28 -13.07
C ASN A 49 -1.32 -7.35 -13.79
N SER A 50 -1.21 -7.41 -15.12
CA SER A 50 -0.36 -6.54 -15.93
C SER A 50 -0.61 -5.06 -15.63
N TYR A 51 -1.87 -4.66 -15.45
CA TYR A 51 -2.26 -3.30 -15.09
C TYR A 51 -1.76 -2.82 -13.71
N LYS A 52 -1.27 -3.74 -12.85
CA LYS A 52 -0.73 -3.40 -11.52
C LYS A 52 0.78 -3.24 -11.51
N PHE A 53 1.47 -3.51 -12.61
CA PHE A 53 2.94 -3.57 -12.61
C PHE A 53 3.57 -2.26 -12.12
N ALA A 54 3.05 -1.12 -12.58
CA ALA A 54 3.54 0.20 -12.16
C ALA A 54 3.10 0.62 -10.73
N GLY A 55 1.93 0.14 -10.26
CA GLY A 55 1.34 0.57 -8.98
C GLY A 55 1.62 -0.34 -7.79
N GLY A 56 2.02 -1.60 -8.01
CA GLY A 56 2.22 -2.58 -6.95
C GLY A 56 2.70 -3.96 -7.41
N GLY A 57 3.29 -4.06 -8.61
CA GLY A 57 3.83 -5.32 -9.15
C GLY A 57 5.31 -5.56 -8.84
N ILE A 58 5.97 -4.66 -8.13
CA ILE A 58 7.36 -4.83 -7.70
C ILE A 58 7.41 -5.94 -6.64
N VAL A 59 8.25 -6.94 -6.88
CA VAL A 59 8.55 -8.03 -5.95
C VAL A 59 9.94 -7.78 -5.38
N SER A 60 10.07 -7.82 -4.05
CA SER A 60 11.30 -7.44 -3.36
C SER A 60 11.37 -8.08 -1.97
N THR A 61 12.51 -7.99 -1.30
CA THR A 61 12.67 -8.42 0.09
C THR A 61 12.41 -7.26 1.07
N ALA A 62 12.19 -7.56 2.35
CA ALA A 62 12.01 -6.52 3.36
C ALA A 62 13.25 -5.62 3.48
N SER A 63 14.45 -6.23 3.35
CA SER A 63 15.74 -5.53 3.37
C SER A 63 15.88 -4.56 2.20
N ASP A 64 15.52 -4.99 0.99
CA ASP A 64 15.58 -4.13 -0.20
C ASP A 64 14.61 -2.95 -0.11
N ILE A 65 13.38 -3.17 0.38
CA ILE A 65 12.40 -2.08 0.58
C ILE A 65 12.87 -1.12 1.67
N ALA A 66 13.43 -1.63 2.77
CA ALA A 66 14.01 -0.80 3.82
C ALA A 66 15.19 0.02 3.29
N GLY A 67 16.08 -0.59 2.49
CA GLY A 67 17.20 0.10 1.85
C GLY A 67 16.75 1.17 0.85
N LEU A 68 15.75 0.86 0.02
CA LEU A 68 15.13 1.83 -0.88
C LEU A 68 14.57 3.02 -0.10
N ALA A 69 13.82 2.76 0.99
CA ALA A 69 13.24 3.80 1.83
C ALA A 69 14.34 4.65 2.50
N HIS A 70 15.37 4.01 3.03
CA HIS A 70 16.55 4.68 3.59
C HIS A 70 17.18 5.62 2.56
N HIS A 71 17.52 5.13 1.36
CA HIS A 71 18.17 5.95 0.34
C HIS A 71 17.28 7.06 -0.22
N CYS A 72 15.96 6.83 -0.33
CA CYS A 72 15.01 7.83 -0.80
C CYS A 72 14.78 8.96 0.21
N ILE A 73 14.65 8.61 1.50
CA ILE A 73 14.18 9.54 2.54
C ILE A 73 15.33 10.09 3.38
N LEU A 74 16.28 9.25 3.79
CA LEU A 74 17.41 9.65 4.63
C LEU A 74 18.62 9.99 3.77
N GLY A 75 18.94 9.16 2.78
CA GLY A 75 20.10 9.35 1.90
C GLY A 75 19.90 10.35 0.77
N ASP A 76 20.89 10.40 -0.11
CA ASP A 76 21.01 11.39 -1.21
C ASP A 76 20.73 10.80 -2.59
N PHE A 77 19.89 9.75 -2.66
CA PHE A 77 19.55 9.10 -3.93
C PHE A 77 18.94 10.08 -4.94
N PHE A 78 18.17 11.06 -4.45
CA PHE A 78 17.60 12.13 -5.25
C PHE A 78 18.31 13.45 -5.02
N LYS A 79 18.46 14.23 -6.12
CA LYS A 79 18.86 15.64 -6.01
C LYS A 79 17.91 16.39 -5.06
N PRO A 80 18.38 17.41 -4.31
CA PRO A 80 17.58 18.08 -3.28
C PRO A 80 16.22 18.62 -3.78
N HIS A 81 16.15 19.13 -5.02
CA HIS A 81 14.89 19.62 -5.58
C HIS A 81 13.90 18.49 -5.91
N ILE A 82 14.38 17.32 -6.35
CA ILE A 82 13.55 16.14 -6.63
C ILE A 82 13.02 15.55 -5.32
N LYS A 83 13.89 15.40 -4.32
CA LYS A 83 13.51 14.93 -2.98
C LYS A 83 12.46 15.85 -2.35
N ARG A 84 12.61 17.17 -2.54
CA ARG A 84 11.61 18.15 -2.12
C ARG A 84 10.26 17.93 -2.82
N LEU A 85 10.25 17.82 -4.14
CA LEU A 85 9.02 17.58 -4.91
C LEU A 85 8.33 16.27 -4.50
N MET A 86 9.11 15.21 -4.31
CA MET A 86 8.65 13.90 -3.86
C MET A 86 7.88 13.96 -2.54
N LEU A 87 8.40 14.71 -1.57
CA LEU A 87 7.88 14.78 -0.20
C LEU A 87 6.86 15.91 -0.02
N GLU A 88 6.86 16.90 -0.90
CA GLU A 88 5.93 18.03 -0.84
C GLU A 88 4.49 17.54 -0.75
N GLU A 89 3.80 17.97 0.30
CA GLU A 89 2.46 17.50 0.61
C GLU A 89 1.48 17.94 -0.48
N THR A 90 0.78 16.96 -1.05
CA THR A 90 -0.26 17.18 -2.06
C THR A 90 -1.47 17.81 -1.40
N THR A 91 -1.98 18.88 -2.01
CA THR A 91 -3.29 19.45 -1.70
C THR A 91 -4.29 19.02 -2.78
N TYR A 92 -5.56 18.98 -2.41
CA TYR A 92 -6.62 18.80 -3.40
C TYR A 92 -7.73 19.83 -3.16
N THR A 93 -8.31 20.31 -4.25
CA THR A 93 -9.56 21.07 -4.27
C THR A 93 -10.70 20.12 -4.62
N GLN A 94 -11.85 20.28 -3.97
CA GLN A 94 -13.04 19.44 -4.21
C GLN A 94 -13.88 19.93 -5.40
N ASP A 95 -13.25 20.49 -6.42
CA ASP A 95 -13.97 21.00 -7.59
C ASP A 95 -13.99 19.96 -8.72
N ILE A 96 -15.10 19.93 -9.45
CA ILE A 96 -15.27 19.11 -10.66
C ILE A 96 -14.17 19.54 -11.66
N PRO A 97 -13.47 18.61 -12.33
CA PRO A 97 -12.48 18.97 -13.34
C PRO A 97 -13.09 19.93 -14.37
N ASP A 98 -12.49 21.09 -14.56
CA ASP A 98 -12.84 21.98 -15.68
C ASP A 98 -12.60 21.20 -16.98
N PRO A 99 -13.63 20.97 -17.83
CA PRO A 99 -13.47 20.27 -19.09
C PRO A 99 -12.45 20.92 -20.04
N GLN A 100 -12.15 22.21 -19.84
CA GLN A 100 -11.21 22.98 -20.67
C GLN A 100 -9.81 23.07 -20.06
N ASN A 101 -9.63 22.69 -18.79
CA ASN A 101 -8.32 22.68 -18.13
C ASN A 101 -8.20 21.47 -17.16
N PRO A 102 -7.93 20.27 -17.70
CA PRO A 102 -7.80 19.06 -16.92
C PRO A 102 -6.46 19.09 -16.18
N GLY A 103 -6.39 19.80 -15.06
CA GLY A 103 -5.24 19.73 -14.16
C GLY A 103 -4.87 18.28 -13.80
N PHE A 104 -3.64 18.06 -13.33
CA PHE A 104 -3.18 16.73 -12.94
C PHE A 104 -3.87 16.27 -11.64
N TYR A 105 -5.04 15.65 -11.76
CA TYR A 105 -5.80 15.13 -10.63
C TYR A 105 -5.31 13.72 -10.25
N LEU A 106 -4.61 13.60 -9.12
CA LEU A 106 -4.35 12.30 -8.51
C LEU A 106 -5.68 11.76 -7.95
N PHE A 107 -6.31 10.83 -8.67
CA PHE A 107 -7.55 10.17 -8.25
C PHE A 107 -7.31 9.29 -7.01
N ILE A 108 -7.41 9.89 -5.83
CA ILE A 108 -7.63 9.14 -4.60
C ILE A 108 -9.07 8.61 -4.68
N PHE A 109 -9.25 7.29 -4.75
CA PHE A 109 -10.55 6.60 -4.76
C PHE A 109 -11.31 6.81 -3.43
N LEU A 110 -11.81 8.02 -3.18
CA LEU A 110 -12.80 8.30 -2.16
C LEU A 110 -14.19 8.06 -2.78
N LYS A 111 -14.92 7.11 -2.19
CA LYS A 111 -16.24 6.64 -2.65
C LYS A 111 -17.19 7.78 -3.05
N LYS A 112 -17.88 7.57 -4.17
CA LYS A 112 -19.17 8.16 -4.63
C LYS A 112 -19.96 9.00 -3.58
N LYS A 113 -19.50 10.21 -3.26
CA LYS A 113 -20.34 11.30 -2.76
C LYS A 113 -19.86 12.58 -3.43
N ARG A 114 -20.78 13.25 -4.12
CA ARG A 114 -20.58 14.62 -4.60
C ARG A 114 -20.45 15.50 -3.37
N ILE A 115 -19.28 16.07 -3.15
CA ILE A 115 -19.01 17.01 -2.07
C ILE A 115 -18.36 18.22 -2.77
N TYR A 116 -18.98 19.38 -2.60
CA TYR A 116 -18.40 20.67 -2.96
C TYR A 116 -17.79 21.29 -1.69
N ILE A 117 -16.70 22.06 -1.81
CA ILE A 117 -16.37 23.31 -1.07
C ILE A 117 -14.83 23.62 -1.06
N SER A 118 -14.50 24.75 -1.71
CA SER A 118 -13.58 25.90 -1.48
C SER A 118 -12.34 25.91 -0.56
N GLU A 119 -11.78 24.81 -0.05
CA GLU A 119 -10.50 24.89 0.71
C GLU A 119 -9.49 23.83 0.28
N GLU A 120 -8.23 24.25 0.07
CA GLU A 120 -7.10 23.35 -0.18
C GLU A 120 -6.87 22.44 1.02
N LYS A 121 -7.33 21.18 0.91
CA LYS A 121 -7.14 20.19 1.97
C LYS A 121 -5.83 19.44 1.76
N LYS A 122 -5.02 19.45 2.81
CA LYS A 122 -3.81 18.64 2.92
C LYS A 122 -4.15 17.16 2.99
N THR A 123 -3.45 16.35 2.19
CA THR A 123 -3.71 14.91 2.09
C THR A 123 -2.87 14.05 3.02
N GLY A 124 -1.80 14.60 3.61
CA GLY A 124 -0.75 13.81 4.27
C GLY A 124 0.02 12.91 3.29
N TYR A 125 0.02 13.24 2.00
CA TYR A 125 0.65 12.44 0.95
C TYR A 125 1.55 13.32 0.08
N GLY A 126 2.83 12.97 0.00
CA GLY A 126 3.80 13.58 -0.90
C GLY A 126 3.39 13.39 -2.37
N LYS A 127 3.78 14.31 -3.25
CA LYS A 127 3.41 14.28 -4.68
C LYS A 127 3.83 12.98 -5.39
N ILE A 128 4.85 12.29 -4.89
CA ILE A 128 5.36 11.06 -5.49
C ILE A 128 5.27 9.90 -4.50
N GLY A 129 4.06 9.44 -4.18
CA GLY A 129 3.90 8.07 -3.67
C GLY A 129 4.36 7.82 -2.24
N TRP A 130 4.45 8.82 -1.37
CA TRP A 130 4.78 8.62 0.05
C TRP A 130 3.76 9.30 0.94
N ARG A 131 3.31 8.63 1.99
CA ARG A 131 2.65 9.31 3.10
C ARG A 131 3.71 10.13 3.84
N VAL A 132 3.37 11.36 4.21
CA VAL A 132 4.28 12.29 4.91
C VAL A 132 3.57 12.93 6.09
N VAL A 133 4.31 13.12 7.17
CA VAL A 133 3.85 13.87 8.35
C VAL A 133 4.93 14.88 8.71
N TYR A 134 4.52 16.14 8.87
CA TYR A 134 5.39 17.25 9.22
C TYR A 134 5.05 17.80 10.60
N ASP A 135 6.05 18.33 11.30
CA ASP A 135 5.80 19.15 12.49
C ASP A 135 5.38 20.59 12.12
N HIS A 136 5.04 21.38 13.14
CA HIS A 136 4.67 22.80 12.99
C HIS A 136 5.79 23.67 12.37
N LYS A 137 7.05 23.20 12.40
CA LYS A 137 8.21 23.86 11.77
C LYS A 137 8.48 23.33 10.36
N LYS A 138 7.55 22.57 9.76
CA LYS A 138 7.67 21.93 8.45
C LYS A 138 8.84 20.94 8.33
N ARG A 139 9.29 20.36 9.45
CA ARG A 139 10.28 19.27 9.43
C ARG A 139 9.58 17.92 9.27
N LEU A 140 10.10 17.07 8.40
CA LEU A 140 9.55 15.74 8.14
C LEU A 140 9.73 14.86 9.38
N LYS A 141 8.63 14.46 10.01
CA LYS A 141 8.63 13.56 11.17
C LYS A 141 8.45 12.11 10.79
N LEU A 142 7.74 11.86 9.70
CA LEU A 142 7.46 10.52 9.25
C LEU A 142 7.27 10.50 7.74
N ALA A 143 7.87 9.51 7.08
CA ALA A 143 7.50 9.09 5.74
C ALA A 143 7.13 7.61 5.73
N GLY A 144 6.19 7.20 4.90
CA GLY A 144 5.88 5.77 4.80
C GLY A 144 5.04 5.41 3.59
N HIS A 145 4.97 4.12 3.31
CA HIS A 145 4.12 3.60 2.25
C HIS A 145 3.58 2.22 2.62
N SER A 146 2.38 1.93 2.13
CA SER A 146 1.75 0.62 2.28
C SER A 146 1.46 0.03 0.91
N GLY A 147 1.76 -1.25 0.74
CA GLY A 147 1.39 -2.05 -0.40
C GLY A 147 0.39 -3.12 0.00
N GLY A 148 -0.60 -3.35 -0.86
CA GLY A 148 -1.58 -4.41 -0.69
C GLY A 148 -1.72 -5.20 -1.98
N ALA A 149 -1.47 -6.50 -1.90
CA ALA A 149 -1.66 -7.44 -3.00
C ALA A 149 -2.57 -8.58 -2.55
N CYS A 150 -3.00 -9.42 -3.50
CA CYS A 150 -3.80 -10.59 -3.16
C CYS A 150 -2.97 -11.54 -2.28
N GLY A 151 -3.37 -11.68 -1.01
CA GLY A 151 -2.72 -12.56 -0.05
C GLY A 151 -1.46 -11.97 0.59
N GLY A 152 -1.17 -10.69 0.42
CA GLY A 152 0.01 -10.07 1.04
C GLY A 152 -0.15 -8.58 1.31
N THR A 153 0.53 -8.12 2.34
CA THR A 153 0.54 -6.73 2.79
C THR A 153 2.00 -6.35 3.09
N SER A 154 2.43 -5.17 2.65
CA SER A 154 3.79 -4.68 2.86
C SER A 154 3.76 -3.26 3.39
N HIS A 155 4.56 -3.00 4.42
CA HIS A 155 4.58 -1.71 5.10
C HIS A 155 6.00 -1.24 5.26
N VAL A 156 6.23 0.04 5.01
CA VAL A 156 7.50 0.69 5.34
C VAL A 156 7.23 2.04 5.97
N VAL A 157 7.97 2.34 7.03
CA VAL A 157 7.95 3.62 7.74
C VAL A 157 9.38 4.08 7.99
N VAL A 158 9.59 5.39 7.85
CA VAL A 158 10.85 6.08 8.08
C VAL A 158 10.61 7.21 9.06
N ILE A 159 11.43 7.31 10.10
CA ILE A 159 11.42 8.36 11.11
C ILE A 159 12.76 9.11 10.99
N PRO A 160 12.79 10.24 10.25
CA PRO A 160 14.05 10.86 9.87
C PRO A 160 14.88 11.37 11.03
N ASP A 161 14.23 11.91 12.07
CA ASP A 161 14.90 12.46 13.25
C ASP A 161 15.63 11.39 14.10
N GLU A 162 15.37 10.11 13.87
CA GLU A 162 15.97 8.98 14.59
C GLU A 162 16.69 8.01 13.64
N GLU A 163 16.83 8.39 12.36
CA GLU A 163 17.46 7.57 11.31
C GLU A 163 16.90 6.14 11.23
N LEU A 164 15.63 5.97 11.64
CA LEU A 164 15.00 4.68 11.82
C LEU A 164 14.13 4.33 10.61
N VAL A 165 14.34 3.12 10.07
CA VAL A 165 13.51 2.53 9.02
C VAL A 165 12.99 1.19 9.49
N VAL A 166 11.68 0.99 9.41
CA VAL A 166 11.03 -0.29 9.70
C VAL A 166 10.24 -0.73 8.48
N CYS A 167 10.50 -1.96 8.02
CA CYS A 167 9.75 -2.59 6.94
C CYS A 167 9.23 -3.96 7.37
N ILE A 168 7.98 -4.25 7.03
CA ILE A 168 7.34 -5.53 7.34
C ILE A 168 6.63 -6.06 6.09
N LEU A 169 6.87 -7.33 5.79
CA LEU A 169 6.16 -8.09 4.77
C LEU A 169 5.31 -9.15 5.44
N ILE A 170 4.02 -9.17 5.12
CA ILE A 170 3.04 -10.05 5.76
C ILE A 170 2.31 -10.81 4.67
N ASN A 171 2.31 -12.15 4.75
CA ASN A 171 1.64 -13.06 3.81
C ASN A 171 0.13 -13.19 4.06
N MET A 172 -0.48 -12.14 4.60
CA MET A 172 -1.92 -12.02 4.82
C MET A 172 -2.31 -10.54 4.83
N ARG A 173 -3.61 -10.27 4.89
CA ARG A 173 -4.09 -8.90 5.10
C ARG A 173 -3.81 -8.47 6.53
N ALA A 174 -3.06 -7.39 6.68
CA ALA A 174 -2.72 -6.84 7.98
C ALA A 174 -3.08 -5.35 8.07
N ASN A 175 -3.33 -4.89 9.29
CA ASN A 175 -3.52 -3.48 9.56
C ASN A 175 -2.15 -2.77 9.50
N PRO A 176 -2.00 -1.66 8.74
CA PRO A 176 -0.80 -0.86 8.73
C PRO A 176 -0.21 -0.48 10.08
N GLN A 177 -1.07 -0.34 11.10
CA GLN A 177 -0.70 0.10 12.44
C GLN A 177 0.42 -0.75 13.07
N ILE A 178 0.50 -2.05 12.75
CA ILE A 178 1.53 -2.95 13.31
C ILE A 178 2.96 -2.47 13.01
N CYS A 179 3.17 -1.83 11.85
CA CYS A 179 4.48 -1.30 11.47
C CYS A 179 4.87 -0.11 12.35
N TYR A 180 3.91 0.74 12.69
CA TYR A 180 4.12 1.88 13.59
C TYR A 180 4.33 1.45 15.03
N GLU A 181 3.61 0.41 15.48
CA GLU A 181 3.80 -0.17 16.81
C GLU A 181 5.18 -0.78 16.96
N ILE A 182 5.66 -1.51 15.96
CA ILE A 182 7.02 -2.04 15.95
C ILE A 182 8.05 -0.91 15.91
N ALA A 183 7.86 0.10 15.06
CA ALA A 183 8.75 1.26 15.05
C ALA A 183 8.80 1.97 16.42
N GLN A 184 7.68 2.02 17.14
CA GLN A 184 7.63 2.64 18.47
C GLN A 184 8.52 1.93 19.49
N LEU A 185 8.74 0.61 19.35
CA LEU A 185 9.64 -0.15 20.24
C LEU A 185 11.10 0.27 20.10
N PHE A 186 11.48 0.83 18.95
CA PHE A 186 12.84 1.28 18.66
C PHE A 186 13.01 2.79 18.72
N SER A 187 11.91 3.52 18.92
CA SER A 187 11.87 4.98 18.87
C SER A 187 11.86 5.56 20.28
N GLU A 188 12.74 6.52 20.53
CA GLU A 188 12.79 7.24 21.82
C GLU A 188 11.65 8.26 21.93
N LYS A 189 11.15 8.74 20.80
CA LYS A 189 10.01 9.67 20.74
C LYS A 189 8.71 8.92 20.47
N GLU A 190 7.60 9.52 20.89
CA GLU A 190 6.27 9.04 20.52
C GLU A 190 6.05 9.25 19.01
N ILE A 191 5.82 8.14 18.31
CA ILE A 191 5.49 8.14 16.89
C ILE A 191 4.00 8.39 16.75
N LEU A 192 3.66 9.39 15.94
CA LEU A 192 2.29 9.65 15.54
C LEU A 192 1.70 8.39 14.87
N ARG A 193 0.72 7.79 15.55
CA ARG A 193 0.08 6.55 15.10
C ARG A 193 -0.65 6.74 13.77
N TRP A 194 -0.80 5.65 13.04
CA TRP A 194 -1.64 5.61 11.85
C TRP A 194 -3.09 5.85 12.26
N VAL A 195 -3.59 7.05 11.99
CA VAL A 195 -5.02 7.32 11.97
C VAL A 195 -5.45 7.18 10.51
N PRO A 196 -6.31 6.20 10.15
CA PRO A 196 -6.94 6.22 8.85
C PRO A 196 -7.67 7.55 8.72
N PHE A 197 -7.89 8.04 7.49
CA PHE A 197 -8.84 9.13 7.24
C PHE A 197 -10.25 8.61 7.61
N ARG A 198 -10.53 8.52 8.91
CA ARG A 198 -11.84 8.24 9.48
C ARG A 198 -12.55 9.57 9.39
N ASN A 199 -13.55 9.65 8.53
CA ASN A 199 -14.64 10.60 8.75
C ASN A 199 -15.02 10.47 10.22
N LYS A 200 -14.91 11.56 10.98
CA LYS A 200 -15.77 11.76 12.14
C LYS A 200 -17.20 11.71 11.58
N GLN A 201 -17.80 10.53 11.56
CA GLN A 201 -19.23 10.40 11.38
C GLN A 201 -19.85 10.56 12.76
N ASN A 202 -20.51 11.70 12.96
CA ASN A 202 -21.76 11.75 13.70
C ASN A 202 -22.78 10.84 13.00
#